data_AF-A0A0M4LRW2-F1
#
_entry.id   AF-A0A0M4LRW2-F1
#
_cell.length_a   1.000
_cell.length_b   1.000
_cell.length_c   1.000
_cell.angle_alpha   90.00
_cell.angle_beta   90.00
_cell.angle_gamma   90.00
#
_symmetry.space_group_name_H-M   'P 1'
#
loop_
_entity.id
_entity.type
_entity.pdbx_description
1 polymer ?
#
loop_
_entity_poly.entity_id
_entity_poly.type
_entity_poly.pdbx_seq_one_letter_code
_entity_poly.pdbx_strand_id
1 'polypeptide(L)'
;MSYDLSVYAAAPLGFEELLALVRSTAGFDVDGSVASDAESLMVVRGARRAYCFTIDGPFEVEAEDVPEEITASIIGAKAMYQVLVEGSEEASIPHAARFARKLAKAVKGAMLDEQTDGVWPKAKGSRVARPREVARPTELVTVNFYTLMSEVPEDLPGKYVSLARRYLPEALPKRFGPYEPPQGNLERDGDQAFTDVWRENPLSTLYFNCDYPIAWGSMPGPQRNKPVGQTSLYLDGAALSDPNWLESLRRFFVAFALNSNSNFASVEVLRNYEWVSRSCDRLPGAEKEIWPIHGGEWKGFVPYPQSWTWFGPDQLDIVSPYLTGHREQHGDHLFHVLAEKPVDRDQLTALLPDSSEPWIPRELATPYPA
;
A
#
# COMPACT_ATOMS: atom_id res chain seq x y z
N MET A 1 36.16 -6.30 -13.42
CA MET A 1 34.84 -5.66 -13.46
C MET A 1 34.63 -4.99 -12.12
N SER A 2 34.18 -3.75 -12.05
CA SER A 2 33.82 -3.10 -10.78
C SER A 2 32.61 -3.80 -10.14
N TYR A 3 32.45 -3.61 -8.83
CA TYR A 3 31.26 -4.03 -8.09
C TYR A 3 30.58 -2.78 -7.52
N ASP A 4 29.28 -2.65 -7.74
CA ASP A 4 28.52 -1.43 -7.56
C ASP A 4 27.34 -1.66 -6.61
N LEU A 5 27.24 -0.82 -5.58
CA LEU A 5 26.14 -0.85 -4.62
C LEU A 5 25.52 0.54 -4.52
N SER A 6 24.22 0.65 -4.77
CA SER A 6 23.47 1.90 -4.67
C SER A 6 22.71 1.97 -3.35
N VAL A 7 22.85 3.03 -2.58
CA VAL A 7 22.12 3.24 -1.32
C VAL A 7 21.20 4.44 -1.44
N TYR A 8 19.90 4.20 -1.45
CA TYR A 8 18.85 5.21 -1.49
C TYR A 8 18.45 5.64 -0.08
N ALA A 9 18.39 6.95 0.15
CA ALA A 9 18.28 7.58 1.45
C ALA A 9 16.99 8.40 1.59
N ALA A 10 16.15 8.10 2.58
CA ALA A 10 15.02 8.96 2.95
C ALA A 10 15.46 10.16 3.82
N ALA A 11 16.54 9.97 4.59
CA ALA A 11 17.18 10.99 5.41
C ALA A 11 18.69 11.01 5.12
N PRO A 12 19.16 11.73 4.07
CA PRO A 12 20.57 11.79 3.73
C PRO A 12 21.41 12.40 4.87
N LEU A 13 22.63 11.91 5.03
CA LEU A 13 23.60 12.43 5.98
C LEU A 13 24.33 13.64 5.40
N GLY A 14 24.69 14.59 6.25
CA GLY A 14 25.70 15.58 5.92
C GLY A 14 27.09 14.95 5.82
N PHE A 15 28.03 15.67 5.19
CA PHE A 15 29.40 15.21 4.98
C PHE A 15 30.12 14.76 6.27
N GLU A 16 30.05 15.55 7.34
CA GLU A 16 30.65 15.22 8.64
C GLU A 16 30.03 13.97 9.28
N GLU A 17 28.72 13.77 9.10
CA GLU A 17 28.01 12.60 9.61
C GLU A 17 28.40 11.34 8.84
N LEU A 18 28.58 11.45 7.52
CA LEU A 18 29.10 10.37 6.67
C LEU A 18 30.53 10.00 7.07
N LEU A 19 31.42 10.97 7.27
CA LEU A 19 32.78 10.74 7.77
C LEU A 19 32.78 10.05 9.14
N ALA A 20 31.95 10.52 10.07
CA ALA A 20 31.78 9.90 11.38
C ALA A 20 31.26 8.45 11.25
N LEU A 21 30.37 8.17 10.30
CA LEU A 21 29.86 6.84 10.03
C LEU A 21 30.94 5.89 9.49
N VAL A 22 31.78 6.35 8.57
CA VAL A 22 32.93 5.59 8.06
C VAL A 22 33.88 5.27 9.22
N ARG A 23 34.32 6.27 9.99
CA ARG A 23 35.27 6.10 11.09
C ARG A 23 34.72 5.29 12.27
N SER A 24 33.41 5.31 12.49
CA SER A 24 32.76 4.43 13.49
C SER A 24 32.67 2.97 13.03
N THR A 25 33.05 2.65 11.79
CA THR A 25 33.08 1.28 11.28
C THR A 25 34.45 0.68 11.53
N ALA A 26 34.48 -0.37 12.36
CA ALA A 26 35.72 -0.98 12.81
C ALA A 26 36.66 -1.34 11.64
N GLY A 27 37.84 -0.72 11.66
CA GLY A 27 38.92 -0.96 10.71
C GLY A 27 38.87 -0.11 9.44
N PHE A 28 37.90 0.80 9.29
CA PHE A 28 37.84 1.76 8.18
C PHE A 28 38.31 3.15 8.59
N ASP A 29 38.92 3.84 7.64
CA ASP A 29 39.25 5.25 7.69
C ASP A 29 39.15 5.82 6.26
N VAL A 30 39.28 7.13 6.11
CA VAL A 30 39.28 7.79 4.78
C VAL A 30 40.71 8.17 4.40
N ASP A 31 41.04 8.08 3.12
CA ASP A 31 42.35 8.49 2.62
C ASP A 31 42.50 10.00 2.42
N GLY A 32 43.68 10.53 2.79
CA GLY A 32 44.02 11.93 2.63
C GLY A 32 43.33 12.92 3.59
N SER A 33 43.56 14.21 3.34
CA SER A 33 42.85 15.31 4.00
C SER A 33 41.59 15.61 3.20
N VAL A 34 40.45 15.13 3.69
CA VAL A 34 39.18 15.28 3.00
C VAL A 34 38.64 16.69 3.22
N ALA A 35 38.46 17.44 2.13
CA ALA A 35 37.78 18.74 2.17
C ALA A 35 36.27 18.52 2.15
N SER A 36 35.50 19.45 2.74
CA SER A 36 34.05 19.33 2.88
C SER A 36 33.27 19.37 1.56
N ASP A 37 33.93 19.76 0.47
CA ASP A 37 33.44 19.81 -0.90
C ASP A 37 33.85 18.57 -1.73
N ALA A 38 34.48 17.57 -1.12
CA ALA A 38 34.85 16.35 -1.82
C ALA A 38 33.60 15.58 -2.26
N GLU A 39 33.45 15.39 -3.57
CA GLU A 39 32.35 14.63 -4.19
C GLU A 39 32.47 13.10 -3.98
N SER A 40 33.64 12.65 -3.51
CA SER A 40 33.99 11.24 -3.38
C SER A 40 34.88 10.99 -2.14
N LEU A 41 34.61 9.89 -1.43
CA LEU A 41 35.37 9.44 -0.27
C LEU A 41 36.06 8.11 -0.55
N MET A 42 37.38 8.10 -0.57
CA MET A 42 38.17 6.88 -0.68
C MET A 42 38.34 6.21 0.69
N VAL A 43 37.72 5.06 0.88
CA VAL A 43 37.79 4.31 2.14
C VAL A 43 38.96 3.33 2.13
N VAL A 44 39.80 3.43 3.16
CA VAL A 44 40.94 2.55 3.40
C VAL A 44 40.73 1.68 4.61
N ARG A 45 41.43 0.53 4.67
CA ARG A 45 41.28 -0.47 5.72
C ARG A 45 42.60 -0.87 6.36
N GLY A 46 42.58 -0.98 7.69
CA GLY A 46 43.65 -1.55 8.50
C GLY A 46 44.91 -0.66 8.61
N ALA A 47 45.91 -1.13 9.35
CA ALA A 47 47.11 -0.35 9.66
C ALA A 47 47.94 0.06 8.43
N ARG A 48 47.84 -0.72 7.34
CA ARG A 48 48.51 -0.44 6.05
C ARG A 48 47.72 0.49 5.14
N ARG A 49 46.52 0.91 5.57
CA ARG A 49 45.62 1.79 4.80
C ARG A 49 45.41 1.31 3.36
N ALA A 50 45.21 -0.01 3.20
CA ALA A 50 44.92 -0.57 1.88
C ALA A 50 43.56 -0.04 1.41
N TYR A 51 43.45 0.31 0.12
CA TYR A 51 42.18 0.68 -0.49
C TYR A 51 41.12 -0.40 -0.22
N CYS A 52 39.87 0.01 -0.03
CA CYS A 52 38.75 -0.90 0.19
C CYS A 52 37.61 -0.61 -0.78
N PHE A 53 37.06 0.61 -0.77
CA PHE A 53 35.99 1.03 -1.66
C PHE A 53 35.91 2.56 -1.71
N THR A 54 35.16 3.07 -2.67
CA THR A 54 34.87 4.50 -2.82
C THR A 54 33.40 4.75 -2.52
N ILE A 55 33.07 5.90 -1.92
CA ILE A 55 31.69 6.35 -1.70
C ILE A 55 31.50 7.67 -2.43
N ASP A 56 30.52 7.73 -3.32
CA ASP A 56 30.11 8.95 -4.01
C ASP A 56 28.72 9.40 -3.55
N GLY A 57 28.45 10.70 -3.63
CA GLY A 57 27.20 11.33 -3.21
C GLY A 57 27.27 12.00 -1.82
N PRO A 58 26.13 12.45 -1.27
CA PRO A 58 24.77 12.19 -1.73
C PRO A 58 24.42 12.91 -3.04
N PHE A 59 23.82 12.19 -3.99
CA PHE A 59 23.19 12.75 -5.17
C PHE A 59 21.69 12.91 -4.92
N GLU A 60 21.10 14.07 -5.21
CA GLU A 60 19.65 14.25 -5.14
C GLU A 60 18.96 13.35 -6.19
N VAL A 61 17.83 12.75 -5.82
CA VAL A 61 17.03 11.89 -6.71
C VAL A 61 15.56 12.24 -6.59
N GLU A 62 14.85 12.24 -7.71
CA GLU A 62 13.39 12.37 -7.74
C GLU A 62 12.71 11.01 -7.65
N ALA A 63 11.41 10.99 -7.38
CA ALA A 63 10.66 9.74 -7.22
C ALA A 63 10.69 8.83 -8.48
N GLU A 64 10.88 9.42 -9.65
CA GLU A 64 10.98 8.73 -10.94
C GLU A 64 12.36 8.10 -11.19
N ASP A 65 13.40 8.55 -10.48
CA ASP A 65 14.77 8.03 -10.58
C ASP A 65 15.03 6.83 -9.65
N VAL A 66 14.04 6.46 -8.82
CA VAL A 66 14.16 5.40 -7.81
C VAL A 66 13.60 4.10 -8.37
N PRO A 67 14.41 3.02 -8.44
CA PRO A 67 13.96 1.70 -8.89
C PRO A 67 12.74 1.21 -8.11
N GLU A 68 11.83 0.52 -8.79
CA GLU A 68 10.56 0.07 -8.19
C GLU A 68 10.81 -0.82 -6.95
N GLU A 69 11.85 -1.65 -6.97
CA GLU A 69 12.24 -2.55 -5.89
C GLU A 69 12.67 -1.78 -4.62
N ILE A 70 13.24 -0.59 -4.80
CA ILE A 70 13.59 0.31 -3.71
C ILE A 70 12.36 1.05 -3.20
N THR A 71 11.48 1.52 -4.09
CA THR A 71 10.21 2.12 -3.66
C THR A 71 9.32 1.16 -2.88
N ALA A 72 9.45 -0.15 -3.12
CA ALA A 72 8.78 -1.20 -2.36
C ALA A 72 9.41 -1.45 -0.98
N SER A 73 10.67 -1.06 -0.76
CA SER A 73 11.39 -1.26 0.52
C SER A 73 11.38 -0.01 1.41
N ILE A 74 11.43 1.17 0.80
CA ILE A 74 11.44 2.48 1.48
C ILE A 74 10.56 3.49 0.73
N ILE A 75 9.87 4.35 1.48
CA ILE A 75 9.06 5.44 0.94
C ILE A 75 9.85 6.75 1.04
N GLY A 76 9.84 7.56 -0.02
CA GLY A 76 10.35 8.93 0.00
C GLY A 76 11.87 9.04 0.02
N ALA A 77 12.56 8.25 -0.80
CA ALA A 77 13.98 8.47 -1.06
C ALA A 77 14.20 9.87 -1.65
N LYS A 78 15.20 10.59 -1.13
CA LYS A 78 15.57 11.96 -1.50
C LYS A 78 16.98 12.06 -2.07
N ALA A 79 17.82 11.07 -1.77
CA ALA A 79 19.18 11.02 -2.26
C ALA A 79 19.66 9.59 -2.51
N MET A 80 20.74 9.45 -3.28
CA MET A 80 21.45 8.21 -3.57
C MET A 80 22.93 8.35 -3.24
N TYR A 81 23.52 7.31 -2.66
CA TYR A 81 24.97 7.13 -2.53
C TYR A 81 25.40 5.96 -3.40
N GLN A 82 26.55 6.09 -4.05
CA GLN A 82 27.17 4.97 -4.78
C GLN A 82 28.37 4.45 -3.99
N VAL A 83 28.43 3.14 -3.77
CA VAL A 83 29.55 2.47 -3.11
C VAL A 83 30.20 1.53 -4.13
N LEU A 84 31.38 1.93 -4.59
CA LEU A 84 32.13 1.30 -5.67
C LEU A 84 33.31 0.49 -5.14
N VAL A 85 33.48 -0.75 -5.60
CA VAL A 85 34.70 -1.55 -5.43
C VAL A 85 35.36 -1.74 -6.78
N GLU A 86 36.62 -1.32 -6.90
CA GLU A 86 37.41 -1.57 -8.10
C GLU A 86 37.63 -3.06 -8.34
N GLY A 87 37.60 -3.48 -9.61
CA GLY A 87 37.62 -4.90 -9.99
C GLY A 87 38.88 -5.70 -9.67
N SER A 88 39.96 -5.04 -9.23
CA SER A 88 41.16 -5.71 -8.71
C SER A 88 41.06 -6.09 -7.23
N GLU A 89 39.98 -5.67 -6.55
CA GLU A 89 39.83 -5.73 -5.09
C GLU A 89 38.59 -6.52 -4.67
N GLU A 90 38.34 -7.68 -5.28
CA GLU A 90 37.19 -8.55 -4.96
C GLU A 90 37.09 -8.90 -3.46
N ALA A 91 38.23 -8.99 -2.77
CA ALA A 91 38.29 -9.23 -1.33
C ALA A 91 37.62 -8.10 -0.49
N SER A 92 37.40 -6.92 -1.08
CA SER A 92 36.75 -5.79 -0.46
C SER A 92 35.23 -5.76 -0.66
N ILE A 93 34.66 -6.55 -1.58
CA ILE A 93 33.21 -6.62 -1.83
C ILE A 93 32.40 -6.89 -0.55
N PRO A 94 32.75 -7.90 0.29
CA PRO A 94 31.99 -8.14 1.52
C PRO A 94 32.07 -6.98 2.53
N HIS A 95 33.16 -6.20 2.47
CA HIS A 95 33.38 -5.05 3.33
C HIS A 95 32.53 -3.84 2.88
N ALA A 96 32.51 -3.57 1.58
CA ALA A 96 31.63 -2.58 0.95
C ALA A 96 30.15 -2.92 1.20
N ALA A 97 29.72 -4.17 0.96
CA ALA A 97 28.34 -4.61 1.20
C ALA A 97 27.93 -4.52 2.68
N ARG A 98 28.87 -4.71 3.62
CA ARG A 98 28.61 -4.51 5.05
C ARG A 98 28.47 -3.03 5.39
N PHE A 99 29.31 -2.18 4.79
CA PHE A 99 29.23 -0.74 4.97
C PHE A 99 27.96 -0.16 4.37
N ALA A 100 27.63 -0.50 3.12
CA ALA A 100 26.42 -0.03 2.43
C ALA A 100 25.14 -0.37 3.21
N ARG A 101 25.06 -1.57 3.82
CA ARG A 101 23.97 -1.91 4.75
C ARG A 101 23.96 -1.06 6.02
N LYS A 102 25.14 -0.74 6.58
CA LYS A 102 25.26 0.15 7.73
C LYS A 102 24.83 1.58 7.37
N LEU A 103 25.22 2.07 6.18
CA LEU A 103 24.82 3.35 5.61
C LEU A 103 23.31 3.40 5.41
N ALA A 104 22.73 2.43 4.70
CA ALA A 104 21.28 2.31 4.50
C ALA A 104 20.51 2.40 5.83
N LYS A 105 20.98 1.72 6.88
CA LYS A 105 20.37 1.81 8.20
C LYS A 105 20.45 3.21 8.82
N ALA A 106 21.58 3.91 8.66
CA ALA A 106 21.78 5.26 9.20
C ALA A 106 20.90 6.29 8.50
N VAL A 107 20.70 6.17 7.18
CA VAL A 107 19.91 7.09 6.36
C VAL A 107 18.42 6.75 6.27
N LYS A 108 17.96 5.77 7.06
CA LYS A 108 16.59 5.18 6.97
C LYS A 108 16.23 4.76 5.54
N GLY A 109 17.18 4.15 4.87
CA GLY A 109 17.18 3.86 3.44
C GLY A 109 17.26 2.37 3.10
N ALA A 110 17.48 2.10 1.81
CA ALA A 110 17.65 0.77 1.25
C ALA A 110 18.87 0.74 0.32
N MET A 111 19.49 -0.42 0.21
CA MET A 111 20.62 -0.73 -0.63
C MET A 111 20.15 -1.64 -1.77
N LEU A 112 20.49 -1.30 -3.00
CA LEU A 112 20.40 -2.14 -4.19
C LEU A 112 21.81 -2.67 -4.52
N ASP A 113 21.88 -3.97 -4.78
CA ASP A 113 23.07 -4.62 -5.32
C ASP A 113 22.93 -4.74 -6.85
N GLU A 114 23.67 -3.93 -7.60
CA GLU A 114 23.53 -3.77 -9.06
C GLU A 114 24.00 -5.01 -9.85
N GLN A 115 24.72 -5.93 -9.22
CA GLN A 115 25.16 -7.17 -9.85
C GLN A 115 24.18 -8.33 -9.67
N THR A 116 23.33 -8.25 -8.64
CA THR A 116 22.42 -9.34 -8.26
C THR A 116 20.95 -8.92 -8.19
N ASP A 117 20.63 -7.65 -8.44
CA ASP A 117 19.33 -7.00 -8.23
C ASP A 117 18.80 -7.18 -6.78
N GLY A 118 19.71 -7.38 -5.82
CA GLY A 118 19.37 -7.71 -4.44
C GLY A 118 19.09 -6.46 -3.60
N VAL A 119 17.88 -6.33 -3.05
CA VAL A 119 17.52 -5.20 -2.16
C VAL A 119 17.68 -5.53 -0.67
N TRP A 120 18.27 -4.61 0.09
CA TRP A 120 18.41 -4.66 1.55
C TRP A 120 17.99 -3.35 2.26
N PRO A 121 17.18 -3.37 3.33
CA PRO A 121 16.49 -4.54 3.84
C PRO A 121 15.58 -5.10 2.74
N LYS A 122 15.45 -6.43 2.69
CA LYS A 122 14.42 -7.04 1.83
C LYS A 122 13.12 -6.36 2.19
N ALA A 123 12.37 -5.90 1.18
CA ALA A 123 11.09 -5.23 1.35
C ALA A 123 10.29 -5.98 2.42
N LYS A 124 10.34 -5.45 3.65
CA LYS A 124 9.37 -5.80 4.65
C LYS A 124 8.27 -4.86 4.26
N GLY A 125 7.35 -5.33 3.40
CA GLY A 125 6.05 -4.69 3.28
C GLY A 125 5.63 -4.29 4.69
N SER A 126 5.15 -3.06 4.86
CA SER A 126 4.85 -2.44 6.15
C SER A 126 3.82 -3.28 6.89
N ARG A 127 4.26 -4.41 7.44
CA ARG A 127 3.40 -5.42 8.02
C ARG A 127 3.08 -4.92 9.39
N VAL A 128 1.91 -4.33 9.51
CA VAL A 128 1.27 -4.05 10.79
C VAL A 128 1.42 -5.31 11.64
N ALA A 129 1.96 -5.16 12.85
CA ALA A 129 2.22 -6.30 13.70
C ALA A 129 0.89 -7.00 14.02
N ARG A 130 0.78 -8.29 13.66
CA ARG A 130 -0.41 -9.07 14.00
C ARG A 130 -0.56 -9.14 15.52
N PRO A 131 -1.73 -8.79 16.08
CA PRO A 131 -2.03 -8.97 17.49
C PRO A 131 -1.83 -10.43 17.93
N ARG A 132 -1.31 -10.63 19.15
CA ARG A 132 -1.06 -11.98 19.70
C ARG A 132 -2.30 -12.61 20.34
N GLU A 133 -3.30 -11.80 20.63
CA GLU A 133 -4.55 -12.22 21.27
C GLU A 133 -5.39 -13.07 20.34
N VAL A 134 -6.07 -14.09 20.89
CA VAL A 134 -6.90 -15.03 20.13
C VAL A 134 -8.16 -14.35 19.62
N ALA A 135 -8.75 -13.50 20.46
CA ALA A 135 -9.92 -12.68 20.19
C ALA A 135 -9.73 -11.32 20.87
N ARG A 136 -10.07 -10.23 20.18
CA ARG A 136 -10.06 -8.88 20.78
C ARG A 136 -11.09 -7.96 20.14
N PRO A 137 -11.69 -7.03 20.89
CA PRO A 137 -12.53 -5.98 20.31
C PRO A 137 -11.77 -5.19 19.24
N THR A 138 -12.46 -4.85 18.16
CA THR A 138 -11.95 -4.02 17.07
C THR A 138 -13.09 -3.34 16.32
N GLU A 139 -12.70 -2.49 15.37
CA GLU A 139 -13.59 -1.97 14.33
C GLU A 139 -13.36 -2.78 13.06
N LEU A 140 -14.45 -3.13 12.36
CA LEU A 140 -14.34 -3.69 11.01
C LEU A 140 -14.25 -2.53 10.03
N VAL A 141 -13.21 -2.50 9.22
CA VAL A 141 -13.11 -1.56 8.11
C VAL A 141 -13.46 -2.29 6.82
N THR A 142 -14.40 -1.73 6.06
CA THR A 142 -14.77 -2.23 4.73
C THR A 142 -14.28 -1.27 3.67
N VAL A 143 -13.72 -1.82 2.60
CA VAL A 143 -13.29 -1.09 1.41
C VAL A 143 -14.02 -1.67 0.22
N ASN A 144 -14.87 -0.89 -0.42
CA ASN A 144 -15.75 -1.35 -1.49
C ASN A 144 -15.51 -0.59 -2.78
N PHE A 145 -15.51 -1.31 -3.89
CA PHE A 145 -15.40 -0.80 -5.24
C PHE A 145 -16.59 -1.29 -6.05
N TYR A 146 -17.34 -0.37 -6.64
CA TYR A 146 -18.54 -0.64 -7.42
C TYR A 146 -18.29 -0.31 -8.89
N THR A 147 -18.41 -1.33 -9.73
CA THR A 147 -18.12 -1.24 -11.16
C THR A 147 -19.35 -1.69 -11.94
N LEU A 148 -19.67 -0.98 -13.03
CA LEU A 148 -20.67 -1.45 -13.98
C LEU A 148 -20.17 -2.74 -14.61
N MET A 149 -20.96 -3.82 -14.57
CA MET A 149 -20.51 -5.12 -15.11
C MET A 149 -20.25 -5.08 -16.61
N SER A 150 -20.83 -4.12 -17.34
CA SER A 150 -20.52 -3.85 -18.75
C SER A 150 -19.13 -3.22 -18.97
N GLU A 151 -18.51 -2.69 -17.93
CA GLU A 151 -17.23 -1.96 -17.98
C GLU A 151 -16.14 -2.64 -17.16
N VAL A 152 -16.43 -3.82 -16.60
CA VAL A 152 -15.46 -4.58 -15.82
C VAL A 152 -14.26 -4.94 -16.70
N PRO A 153 -13.01 -4.62 -16.26
CA PRO A 153 -11.84 -5.02 -17.03
C PRO A 153 -11.73 -6.54 -17.20
N GLU A 154 -11.35 -7.00 -18.40
CA GLU A 154 -11.15 -8.42 -18.70
C GLU A 154 -10.09 -9.10 -17.80
N ASP A 155 -9.14 -8.32 -17.30
CA ASP A 155 -8.10 -8.76 -16.37
C ASP A 155 -8.18 -8.01 -15.03
N LEU A 156 -9.40 -7.80 -14.52
CA LEU A 156 -9.59 -7.22 -13.18
C LEU A 156 -8.77 -7.95 -12.09
N PRO A 157 -8.69 -9.31 -12.05
CA PRO A 157 -7.87 -10.00 -11.04
C PRO A 157 -6.36 -9.75 -11.21
N GLY A 158 -5.83 -9.75 -12.43
CA GLY A 158 -4.42 -9.46 -12.68
C GLY A 158 -4.04 -8.03 -12.27
N LYS A 159 -4.88 -7.06 -12.63
CA LYS A 159 -4.77 -5.66 -12.16
C LYS A 159 -4.78 -5.57 -10.63
N TYR A 160 -5.69 -6.29 -9.97
CA TYR A 160 -5.76 -6.35 -8.50
C TYR A 160 -4.44 -6.85 -7.90
N VAL A 161 -3.92 -7.98 -8.37
CA VAL A 161 -2.69 -8.59 -7.85
C VAL A 161 -1.48 -7.67 -8.06
N SER A 162 -1.35 -7.07 -9.24
CA SER A 162 -0.27 -6.12 -9.54
C SER A 162 -0.31 -4.91 -8.60
N LEU A 163 -1.49 -4.31 -8.41
CA LEU A 163 -1.66 -3.15 -7.54
C LEU A 163 -1.48 -3.48 -6.06
N ALA A 164 -1.95 -4.65 -5.61
CA ALA A 164 -1.73 -5.13 -4.25
C ALA A 164 -0.23 -5.31 -4.00
N ARG A 165 0.50 -5.94 -4.93
CA ARG A 165 1.96 -6.11 -4.80
C ARG A 165 2.70 -4.78 -4.69
N ARG A 166 2.26 -3.78 -5.47
CA ARG A 166 2.89 -2.46 -5.53
C ARG A 166 2.59 -1.58 -4.33
N TYR A 167 1.33 -1.52 -3.89
CA TYR A 167 0.89 -0.51 -2.92
C TYR A 167 0.49 -1.07 -1.56
N LEU A 168 -0.06 -2.28 -1.51
CA LEU A 168 -0.63 -2.87 -0.30
C LEU A 168 -0.40 -4.40 -0.27
N PRO A 169 0.83 -4.87 -0.02
CA PRO A 169 1.18 -6.29 -0.14
C PRO A 169 0.37 -7.21 0.76
N GLU A 170 -0.16 -6.70 1.88
CA GLU A 170 -1.07 -7.42 2.78
C GLU A 170 -2.38 -7.81 2.08
N ALA A 171 -2.79 -7.10 1.02
CA ALA A 171 -3.97 -7.40 0.22
C ALA A 171 -3.74 -8.52 -0.80
N LEU A 172 -2.50 -9.01 -0.97
CA LEU A 172 -2.22 -10.08 -1.91
C LEU A 172 -3.01 -11.34 -1.53
N PRO A 173 -3.73 -11.95 -2.49
CA PRO A 173 -4.45 -13.19 -2.24
C PRO A 173 -3.49 -14.29 -1.79
N LYS A 174 -3.82 -14.99 -0.72
CA LYS A 174 -3.10 -16.20 -0.29
C LYS A 174 -3.81 -17.46 -0.71
N ARG A 175 -5.11 -17.50 -0.46
CA ARG A 175 -6.02 -18.63 -0.77
C ARG A 175 -7.20 -18.05 -1.51
N PHE A 176 -7.66 -18.69 -2.58
CA PHE A 176 -8.75 -18.16 -3.39
C PHE A 176 -9.63 -19.25 -4.01
N GLY A 177 -10.87 -18.91 -4.33
CA GLY A 177 -11.82 -19.85 -4.91
C GLY A 177 -13.26 -19.31 -4.94
N PRO A 178 -14.16 -19.97 -5.68
CA PRO A 178 -15.56 -19.56 -5.80
C PRO A 178 -16.42 -19.93 -4.59
N TYR A 179 -15.89 -20.71 -3.66
CA TYR A 179 -16.54 -21.14 -2.43
C TYR A 179 -15.50 -21.36 -1.32
N GLU A 180 -15.99 -21.42 -0.09
CA GLU A 180 -15.18 -21.81 1.06
C GLU A 180 -15.27 -23.33 1.32
N PRO A 181 -14.15 -23.99 1.67
CA PRO A 181 -12.81 -23.42 1.80
C PRO A 181 -12.16 -23.15 0.42
N PRO A 182 -11.42 -22.04 0.26
CA PRO A 182 -10.77 -21.72 -1.02
C PRO A 182 -9.71 -22.77 -1.36
N GLN A 183 -9.63 -23.20 -2.62
CA GLN A 183 -8.74 -24.30 -3.06
C GLN A 183 -7.42 -23.79 -3.66
N GLY A 184 -7.47 -22.65 -4.36
CA GLY A 184 -6.33 -22.00 -4.97
C GLY A 184 -5.35 -21.47 -3.93
N ASN A 185 -4.10 -21.33 -4.31
CA ASN A 185 -3.03 -20.73 -3.51
C ASN A 185 -2.10 -19.93 -4.42
N LEU A 186 -1.97 -18.62 -4.20
CA LEU A 186 -1.23 -17.73 -5.11
C LEU A 186 0.27 -18.05 -5.16
N GLU A 187 0.86 -18.43 -4.03
CA GLU A 187 2.29 -18.78 -3.95
C GLU A 187 2.60 -20.10 -4.69
N ARG A 188 1.69 -21.08 -4.61
CA ARG A 188 1.84 -22.38 -5.26
C ARG A 188 1.47 -22.35 -6.74
N ASP A 189 0.37 -21.67 -7.06
CA ASP A 189 -0.30 -21.75 -8.37
C ASP A 189 0.05 -20.56 -9.29
N GLY A 190 0.63 -19.48 -8.74
CA GLY A 190 1.01 -18.27 -9.45
C GLY A 190 -0.16 -17.30 -9.70
N ASP A 191 0.18 -16.10 -10.18
CA ASP A 191 -0.77 -15.00 -10.39
C ASP A 191 -1.84 -15.35 -11.43
N GLN A 192 -1.47 -16.07 -12.50
CA GLN A 192 -2.39 -16.46 -13.57
C GLN A 192 -3.52 -17.37 -13.06
N ALA A 193 -3.25 -18.26 -12.10
CA ALA A 193 -4.26 -19.15 -11.55
C ALA A 193 -5.39 -18.39 -10.82
N PHE A 194 -5.09 -17.22 -10.24
CA PHE A 194 -6.11 -16.35 -9.64
C PHE A 194 -7.08 -15.81 -10.70
N THR A 195 -6.52 -15.35 -11.82
CA THR A 195 -7.29 -14.88 -12.98
C THR A 195 -8.08 -16.02 -13.64
N ASP A 196 -7.49 -17.20 -13.77
CA ASP A 196 -8.14 -18.35 -14.40
C ASP A 196 -9.37 -18.80 -13.61
N VAL A 197 -9.25 -18.94 -12.28
CA VAL A 197 -10.40 -19.30 -11.43
C VAL A 197 -11.53 -18.28 -11.54
N TRP A 198 -11.21 -16.98 -11.65
CA TRP A 198 -12.20 -15.93 -11.87
C TRP A 198 -12.96 -16.09 -13.20
N ARG A 199 -12.22 -16.38 -14.29
CA ARG A 199 -12.79 -16.55 -15.64
C ARG A 199 -13.59 -17.85 -15.77
N GLU A 200 -13.10 -18.94 -15.19
CA GLU A 200 -13.73 -20.26 -15.24
C GLU A 200 -15.03 -20.32 -14.41
N ASN A 201 -15.22 -19.40 -13.48
CA ASN A 201 -16.41 -19.31 -12.63
C ASN A 201 -17.17 -17.99 -12.87
N PRO A 202 -17.62 -17.72 -14.10
CA PRO A 202 -17.97 -16.37 -14.52
C PRO A 202 -19.25 -15.82 -13.85
N LEU A 203 -20.08 -16.70 -13.29
CA LEU A 203 -21.32 -16.34 -12.59
C LEU A 203 -21.16 -16.27 -11.06
N SER A 204 -20.00 -16.69 -10.53
CA SER A 204 -19.75 -16.82 -9.09
C SER A 204 -18.95 -15.65 -8.55
N THR A 205 -19.03 -15.41 -7.25
CA THR A 205 -18.07 -14.53 -6.56
C THR A 205 -16.75 -15.28 -6.38
N LEU A 206 -15.62 -14.63 -6.68
CA LEU A 206 -14.30 -15.09 -6.27
C LEU A 206 -14.03 -14.57 -4.86
N TYR A 207 -13.82 -15.47 -3.90
CA TYR A 207 -13.39 -15.13 -2.56
C TYR A 207 -11.90 -15.36 -2.41
N PHE A 208 -11.25 -14.55 -1.57
CA PHE A 208 -9.84 -14.73 -1.27
C PHE A 208 -9.48 -14.26 0.14
N ASN A 209 -8.53 -14.97 0.77
CA ASN A 209 -7.96 -14.62 2.07
C ASN A 209 -6.64 -13.88 1.87
N CYS A 210 -6.34 -12.96 2.79
CA CYS A 210 -5.20 -12.06 2.69
C CYS A 210 -4.24 -12.23 3.88
N ASP A 211 -3.22 -11.38 3.94
CA ASP A 211 -2.41 -11.23 5.14
C ASP A 211 -2.94 -10.11 6.03
N TYR A 212 -2.64 -10.23 7.33
CA TYR A 212 -3.00 -9.20 8.30
C TYR A 212 -2.39 -7.84 7.86
N PRO A 213 -3.15 -6.74 7.90
CA PRO A 213 -4.45 -6.57 8.60
C PRO A 213 -5.71 -6.87 7.79
N ILE A 214 -5.57 -7.36 6.56
CA ILE A 214 -6.71 -7.69 5.71
C ILE A 214 -7.12 -9.15 5.98
N ALA A 215 -8.37 -9.37 6.35
CA ALA A 215 -8.90 -10.69 6.61
C ALA A 215 -9.13 -11.45 5.30
N TRP A 216 -9.96 -10.86 4.46
CA TRP A 216 -10.41 -11.45 3.21
C TRP A 216 -10.96 -10.37 2.27
N GLY A 217 -11.18 -10.77 1.03
CA GLY A 217 -11.85 -9.97 0.03
C GLY A 217 -12.67 -10.82 -0.93
N SER A 218 -13.44 -10.13 -1.76
CA SER A 218 -14.28 -10.76 -2.76
C SER A 218 -14.33 -9.93 -4.02
N MET A 219 -14.49 -10.59 -5.17
CA MET A 219 -14.64 -9.98 -6.48
C MET A 219 -15.79 -10.66 -7.24
N PRO A 220 -16.66 -9.92 -7.95
CA PRO A 220 -17.74 -10.53 -8.71
C PRO A 220 -17.16 -11.19 -9.96
N GLY A 221 -17.68 -12.36 -10.35
CA GLY A 221 -17.33 -12.99 -11.62
C GLY A 221 -17.73 -12.12 -12.83
N PRO A 222 -17.00 -12.23 -13.96
CA PRO A 222 -17.13 -11.32 -15.11
C PRO A 222 -18.51 -11.31 -15.78
N GLN A 223 -19.28 -12.39 -15.67
CA GLN A 223 -20.59 -12.53 -16.32
C GLN A 223 -21.73 -12.59 -15.31
N ARG A 224 -21.49 -12.12 -14.08
CA ARG A 224 -22.53 -12.08 -13.06
C ARG A 224 -23.74 -11.33 -13.61
N ASN A 225 -24.92 -11.95 -13.55
CA ASN A 225 -26.16 -11.41 -14.11
C ASN A 225 -26.74 -10.29 -13.23
N LYS A 226 -25.97 -9.21 -13.08
CA LYS A 226 -26.18 -8.08 -12.20
C LYS A 226 -25.59 -6.84 -12.88
N PRO A 227 -26.30 -5.69 -12.92
CA PRO A 227 -25.76 -4.49 -13.57
C PRO A 227 -24.50 -3.93 -12.90
N VAL A 228 -24.42 -4.02 -11.57
CA VAL A 228 -23.29 -3.50 -10.77
C VAL A 228 -22.63 -4.65 -10.02
N GLY A 229 -21.31 -4.75 -10.16
CA GLY A 229 -20.44 -5.62 -9.38
C GLY A 229 -19.85 -4.90 -8.18
N GLN A 230 -19.54 -5.65 -7.13
CA GLN A 230 -18.90 -5.14 -5.91
C GLN A 230 -17.66 -5.96 -5.61
N THR A 231 -16.49 -5.33 -5.67
CA THR A 231 -15.23 -5.86 -5.14
C THR A 231 -15.02 -5.29 -3.74
N SER A 232 -14.66 -6.13 -2.77
CA SER A 232 -14.58 -5.73 -1.37
C SER A 232 -13.31 -6.24 -0.69
N LEU A 233 -12.81 -5.47 0.28
CA LEU A 233 -11.83 -5.91 1.27
C LEU A 233 -12.36 -5.64 2.68
N TYR A 234 -12.06 -6.57 3.59
CA TYR A 234 -12.46 -6.51 4.99
C TYR A 234 -11.21 -6.57 5.84
N LEU A 235 -11.00 -5.56 6.69
CA LEU A 235 -9.75 -5.41 7.43
C LEU A 235 -9.96 -4.95 8.87
N ASP A 236 -8.93 -5.18 9.67
CA ASP A 236 -8.88 -4.82 11.08
C ASP A 236 -8.61 -3.32 11.28
N GLY A 237 -9.53 -2.59 11.92
CA GLY A 237 -9.41 -1.15 12.15
C GLY A 237 -8.18 -0.73 12.96
N ALA A 238 -7.57 -1.64 13.73
CA ALA A 238 -6.33 -1.31 14.45
C ALA A 238 -5.18 -0.89 13.50
N ALA A 239 -5.19 -1.35 12.25
CA ALA A 239 -4.20 -0.97 11.25
C ALA A 239 -4.27 0.52 10.86
N LEU A 240 -5.42 1.17 11.03
CA LEU A 240 -5.58 2.60 10.76
C LEU A 240 -4.77 3.49 11.71
N SER A 241 -4.16 2.92 12.76
CA SER A 241 -3.25 3.63 13.65
C SER A 241 -1.82 3.77 13.11
N ASP A 242 -1.45 3.01 12.08
CA ASP A 242 -0.15 3.10 11.40
C ASP A 242 -0.24 4.05 10.20
N PRO A 243 0.38 5.25 10.25
CA PRO A 243 0.29 6.23 9.17
C PRO A 243 0.90 5.75 7.85
N ASN A 244 1.92 4.91 7.88
CA ASN A 244 2.55 4.39 6.66
C ASN A 244 1.64 3.38 5.98
N TRP A 245 1.03 2.50 6.78
CA TRP A 245 0.06 1.53 6.26
C TRP A 245 -1.19 2.23 5.70
N LEU A 246 -1.66 3.28 6.38
CA LEU A 246 -2.78 4.11 5.93
C LEU A 246 -2.51 4.76 4.57
N GLU A 247 -1.31 5.31 4.36
CA GLU A 247 -0.89 5.87 3.08
C GLU A 247 -0.82 4.80 1.98
N SER A 248 -0.29 3.61 2.30
CA SER A 248 -0.33 2.44 1.41
C SER A 248 -1.76 2.06 1.00
N LEU A 249 -2.69 2.03 1.96
CA LEU A 249 -4.11 1.78 1.70
C LEU A 249 -4.71 2.85 0.79
N ARG A 250 -4.42 4.13 1.02
CA ARG A 250 -4.89 5.25 0.19
C ARG A 250 -4.42 5.11 -1.26
N ARG A 251 -3.12 4.83 -1.47
CA ARG A 251 -2.55 4.61 -2.80
C ARG A 251 -3.18 3.43 -3.51
N PHE A 252 -3.35 2.31 -2.81
CA PHE A 252 -4.03 1.14 -3.35
C PHE A 252 -5.49 1.45 -3.71
N PHE A 253 -6.21 2.16 -2.83
CA PHE A 253 -7.61 2.53 -3.04
C PHE A 253 -7.77 3.35 -4.32
N VAL A 254 -7.03 4.45 -4.45
CA VAL A 254 -7.09 5.32 -5.64
C VAL A 254 -6.68 4.55 -6.90
N ALA A 255 -5.56 3.83 -6.86
CA ALA A 255 -5.06 3.10 -8.01
C ALA A 255 -6.01 1.98 -8.45
N PHE A 256 -6.60 1.24 -7.52
CA PHE A 256 -7.54 0.18 -7.83
C PHE A 256 -8.88 0.73 -8.33
N ALA A 257 -9.39 1.82 -7.75
CA ALA A 257 -10.61 2.47 -8.23
C ALA A 257 -10.47 2.88 -9.71
N LEU A 258 -9.35 3.51 -10.09
CA LEU A 258 -9.03 3.83 -11.48
C LEU A 258 -8.95 2.59 -12.38
N ASN A 259 -8.18 1.58 -11.97
CA ASN A 259 -7.88 0.44 -12.83
C ASN A 259 -9.04 -0.56 -12.96
N SER A 260 -9.97 -0.54 -12.00
CA SER A 260 -11.19 -1.35 -11.99
C SER A 260 -12.37 -0.69 -12.68
N ASN A 261 -12.21 0.52 -13.24
CA ASN A 261 -13.31 1.34 -13.76
C ASN A 261 -14.43 1.50 -12.72
N SER A 262 -14.06 1.78 -11.47
CA SER A 262 -15.05 1.98 -10.41
C SER A 262 -15.85 3.25 -10.66
N ASN A 263 -17.18 3.12 -10.76
CA ASN A 263 -18.09 4.26 -10.80
C ASN A 263 -18.31 4.84 -9.39
N PHE A 264 -18.14 4.01 -8.36
CA PHE A 264 -18.10 4.46 -6.97
C PHE A 264 -17.17 3.56 -6.15
N ALA A 265 -16.47 4.12 -5.17
CA ALA A 265 -15.77 3.32 -4.16
C ALA A 265 -15.84 4.02 -2.80
N SER A 266 -15.70 3.27 -1.71
CA SER A 266 -15.76 3.83 -0.36
C SER A 266 -14.96 3.06 0.67
N VAL A 267 -14.58 3.77 1.74
CA VAL A 267 -14.02 3.19 2.98
C VAL A 267 -14.94 3.54 4.15
N GLU A 268 -15.35 2.50 4.89
CA GLU A 268 -16.24 2.62 6.04
C GLU A 268 -15.65 1.91 7.27
N VAL A 269 -15.89 2.47 8.46
CA VAL A 269 -15.53 1.90 9.76
C VAL A 269 -16.81 1.51 10.51
N LEU A 270 -16.92 0.23 10.86
CA LEU A 270 -18.07 -0.37 11.54
C LEU A 270 -17.69 -0.80 12.96
N ARG A 271 -18.49 -0.37 13.94
CA ARG A 271 -18.24 -0.63 15.37
C ARG A 271 -18.79 -1.96 15.88
N ASN A 272 -18.31 -2.34 17.06
CA ASN A 272 -18.71 -3.55 17.80
C ASN A 272 -18.40 -4.84 17.03
N TYR A 273 -17.16 -4.98 16.60
CA TYR A 273 -16.63 -6.21 16.04
C TYR A 273 -15.51 -6.75 16.94
N GLU A 274 -15.14 -8.00 16.73
CA GLU A 274 -13.94 -8.58 17.31
C GLU A 274 -13.09 -9.26 16.24
N TRP A 275 -11.78 -9.15 16.37
CA TRP A 275 -10.84 -9.86 15.51
C TRP A 275 -10.56 -11.25 16.09
N VAL A 276 -10.91 -12.31 15.35
CA VAL A 276 -10.76 -13.71 15.79
C VAL A 276 -10.07 -14.53 14.70
N SER A 277 -8.95 -15.18 15.03
CA SER A 277 -8.32 -16.24 14.20
C SER A 277 -8.16 -15.95 12.69
N ARG A 278 -8.02 -14.67 12.29
CA ARG A 278 -7.88 -14.10 10.92
C ARG A 278 -9.16 -13.58 10.24
N SER A 279 -10.25 -13.42 10.98
CA SER A 279 -11.48 -12.76 10.49
C SER A 279 -12.01 -11.76 11.53
N CYS A 280 -13.06 -11.05 11.16
CA CYS A 280 -13.87 -10.24 12.07
C CYS A 280 -15.19 -10.96 12.36
N ASP A 281 -15.50 -11.16 13.63
CA ASP A 281 -16.81 -11.61 14.09
C ASP A 281 -17.62 -10.44 14.66
N ARG A 282 -18.95 -10.55 14.60
CA ARG A 282 -19.87 -9.52 15.07
C ARG A 282 -20.11 -9.66 16.57
N LEU A 283 -19.92 -8.59 17.33
CA LEU A 283 -20.37 -8.51 18.72
C LEU A 283 -21.84 -8.04 18.80
N PRO A 284 -22.51 -8.19 19.96
CA PRO A 284 -23.81 -7.57 20.18
C PRO A 284 -23.78 -6.07 19.89
N GLY A 285 -24.71 -5.59 19.06
CA GLY A 285 -24.75 -4.19 18.64
C GLY A 285 -23.79 -3.85 17.49
N ALA A 286 -23.18 -4.84 16.82
CA ALA A 286 -22.43 -4.65 15.58
C ALA A 286 -23.20 -3.81 14.58
N GLU A 287 -22.56 -2.73 14.10
CA GLU A 287 -23.10 -1.94 13.01
C GLU A 287 -23.15 -2.79 11.74
N LYS A 288 -24.21 -2.61 10.95
CA LYS A 288 -24.35 -3.28 9.66
C LYS A 288 -23.97 -2.33 8.56
N GLU A 289 -23.16 -2.82 7.64
CA GLU A 289 -22.92 -2.16 6.37
C GLU A 289 -24.24 -1.97 5.60
N ILE A 290 -24.39 -0.81 4.96
CA ILE A 290 -25.48 -0.56 4.02
C ILE A 290 -24.87 -0.53 2.64
N TRP A 291 -25.45 -1.31 1.73
CA TRP A 291 -24.94 -1.35 0.37
C TRP A 291 -25.73 -0.38 -0.51
N PRO A 292 -25.05 0.43 -1.35
CA PRO A 292 -25.69 1.27 -2.36
C PRO A 292 -26.31 0.46 -3.50
N ILE A 293 -26.20 -0.87 -3.44
CA ILE A 293 -26.75 -1.80 -4.42
C ILE A 293 -27.75 -2.76 -3.76
N HIS A 294 -28.85 -3.03 -4.46
CA HIS A 294 -29.80 -4.07 -4.07
C HIS A 294 -30.08 -4.98 -5.25
N GLY A 295 -29.87 -6.28 -5.07
CA GLY A 295 -29.99 -7.23 -6.17
C GLY A 295 -29.09 -6.89 -7.36
N GLY A 296 -27.96 -6.20 -7.13
CA GLY A 296 -26.98 -5.73 -8.12
C GLY A 296 -27.39 -4.50 -8.91
N GLU A 297 -28.51 -3.86 -8.58
CA GLU A 297 -28.90 -2.56 -9.14
C GLU A 297 -28.45 -1.44 -8.20
N TRP A 298 -27.96 -0.35 -8.77
CA TRP A 298 -27.67 0.87 -8.01
C TRP A 298 -28.97 1.47 -7.44
N LYS A 299 -28.97 1.79 -6.14
CA LYS A 299 -30.12 2.35 -5.43
C LYS A 299 -29.88 3.75 -4.86
N GLY A 300 -28.68 4.31 -5.07
CA GLY A 300 -28.26 5.59 -4.53
C GLY A 300 -27.04 5.44 -3.64
N PHE A 301 -26.67 6.51 -2.93
CA PHE A 301 -25.52 6.49 -2.02
C PHE A 301 -25.94 6.04 -0.62
N VAL A 302 -24.98 5.69 0.23
CA VAL A 302 -25.30 5.38 1.63
C VAL A 302 -25.82 6.63 2.35
N PRO A 303 -26.77 6.50 3.29
CA PRO A 303 -27.44 7.66 3.93
C PRO A 303 -26.58 8.39 4.97
N TYR A 304 -25.34 7.96 5.19
CA TYR A 304 -24.37 8.58 6.10
C TYR A 304 -23.08 8.90 5.36
N PRO A 305 -22.32 9.92 5.82
CA PRO A 305 -21.03 10.25 5.21
C PRO A 305 -20.04 9.09 5.36
N GLN A 306 -19.08 9.02 4.44
CA GLN A 306 -18.00 8.03 4.42
C GLN A 306 -16.65 8.74 4.46
N SER A 307 -15.63 8.07 5.02
CA SER A 307 -14.33 8.69 5.26
C SER A 307 -13.65 9.05 3.94
N TRP A 308 -13.55 8.06 3.06
CA TRP A 308 -12.98 8.16 1.73
C TRP A 308 -14.00 7.68 0.72
N THR A 309 -14.15 8.41 -0.37
CA THR A 309 -15.05 8.05 -1.46
C THR A 309 -14.41 8.35 -2.81
N TRP A 310 -14.61 7.45 -3.75
CA TRP A 310 -14.27 7.64 -5.16
C TRP A 310 -15.56 7.86 -5.94
N PHE A 311 -15.59 8.88 -6.80
CA PHE A 311 -16.70 9.15 -7.69
C PHE A 311 -16.22 9.09 -9.14
N GLY A 312 -16.82 8.19 -9.91
CA GLY A 312 -16.72 8.18 -11.35
C GLY A 312 -17.49 9.35 -11.99
N PRO A 313 -17.30 9.57 -13.30
CA PRO A 313 -17.85 10.71 -14.01
C PRO A 313 -19.38 10.82 -13.88
N ASP A 314 -20.10 9.69 -13.90
CA ASP A 314 -21.56 9.69 -13.82
C ASP A 314 -22.10 10.09 -12.43
N GLN A 315 -21.32 9.85 -11.37
CA GLN A 315 -21.73 10.18 -10.00
C GLN A 315 -21.28 11.57 -9.60
N LEU A 316 -20.16 12.05 -10.14
CA LEU A 316 -19.48 13.26 -9.69
C LEU A 316 -20.39 14.49 -9.74
N ASP A 317 -21.07 14.73 -10.87
CA ASP A 317 -21.96 15.89 -11.03
C ASP A 317 -23.14 15.86 -10.07
N ILE A 318 -23.60 14.66 -9.70
CA ILE A 318 -24.72 14.46 -8.78
C ILE A 318 -24.30 14.84 -7.35
N VAL A 319 -23.11 14.43 -6.90
CA VAL A 319 -22.70 14.60 -5.50
C VAL A 319 -21.87 15.84 -5.22
N SER A 320 -21.15 16.38 -6.21
CA SER A 320 -20.19 17.47 -6.04
C SER A 320 -20.72 18.69 -5.26
N PRO A 321 -22.00 19.11 -5.42
CA PRO A 321 -22.57 20.21 -4.64
C PRO A 321 -22.65 19.95 -3.13
N TYR A 322 -22.67 18.68 -2.70
CA TYR A 322 -22.88 18.27 -1.31
C TYR A 322 -21.59 17.85 -0.60
N LEU A 323 -20.50 17.63 -1.33
CA LEU A 323 -19.24 17.17 -0.76
C LEU A 323 -18.57 18.26 0.09
N THR A 324 -17.95 17.87 1.20
CA THR A 324 -17.18 18.76 2.07
C THR A 324 -15.88 18.09 2.48
N GLY A 325 -14.84 18.86 2.79
CA GLY A 325 -13.50 18.30 3.03
C GLY A 325 -12.63 18.34 1.78
N HIS A 326 -11.62 17.47 1.73
CA HIS A 326 -10.57 17.50 0.71
C HIS A 326 -10.99 16.74 -0.56
N ARG A 327 -10.53 17.22 -1.71
CA ARG A 327 -10.92 16.76 -3.04
C ARG A 327 -9.69 16.68 -3.94
N GLU A 328 -9.42 15.49 -4.48
CA GLU A 328 -8.31 15.22 -5.40
C GLU A 328 -8.86 14.78 -6.76
N GLN A 329 -8.59 15.56 -7.80
CA GLN A 329 -9.07 15.27 -9.15
C GLN A 329 -8.12 14.30 -9.87
N HIS A 330 -8.68 13.25 -10.46
CA HIS A 330 -7.96 12.26 -11.27
C HIS A 330 -8.64 12.15 -12.65
N GLY A 331 -8.30 13.09 -13.54
CA GLY A 331 -8.98 13.20 -14.84
C GLY A 331 -10.43 13.65 -14.65
N ASP A 332 -11.38 12.84 -15.10
CA ASP A 332 -12.83 12.98 -14.93
C ASP A 332 -13.38 12.30 -13.65
N HIS A 333 -12.50 11.74 -12.83
CA HIS A 333 -12.85 11.10 -11.56
C HIS A 333 -12.44 11.96 -10.37
N LEU A 334 -13.14 11.78 -9.24
CA LEU A 334 -12.83 12.48 -8.00
C LEU A 334 -12.56 11.49 -6.87
N PHE A 335 -11.41 11.66 -6.21
CA PHE A 335 -11.18 11.11 -4.88
C PHE A 335 -11.53 12.18 -3.83
N HIS A 336 -12.41 11.83 -2.91
CA HIS A 336 -12.92 12.72 -1.87
C HIS A 336 -12.56 12.16 -0.49
N VAL A 337 -12.05 13.03 0.37
CA VAL A 337 -11.55 12.73 1.71
C VAL A 337 -12.24 13.64 2.71
N LEU A 338 -13.19 13.07 3.46
CA LEU A 338 -13.84 13.76 4.58
C LEU A 338 -12.99 13.66 5.85
N ALA A 339 -12.31 12.51 6.05
CA ALA A 339 -11.40 12.28 7.16
C ALA A 339 -10.11 11.60 6.67
N GLU A 340 -8.94 12.18 6.94
CA GLU A 340 -7.64 11.63 6.53
C GLU A 340 -7.42 10.21 7.08
N LYS A 341 -7.76 10.01 8.36
CA LYS A 341 -7.87 8.69 8.95
C LYS A 341 -9.35 8.26 8.92
N PRO A 342 -9.69 7.09 8.35
CA PRO A 342 -11.05 6.58 8.44
C PRO A 342 -11.53 6.45 9.89
N VAL A 343 -12.76 6.91 10.12
CA VAL A 343 -13.41 6.98 11.43
C VAL A 343 -14.87 6.52 11.33
N ASP A 344 -15.49 6.27 12.49
CA ASP A 344 -16.87 5.79 12.55
C ASP A 344 -17.92 6.83 12.09
N ARG A 345 -19.15 6.38 11.88
CA ARG A 345 -20.25 7.20 11.35
C ARG A 345 -20.59 8.41 12.23
N ASP A 346 -20.49 8.29 13.54
CA ASP A 346 -20.81 9.39 14.46
C ASP A 346 -19.72 10.46 14.38
N GLN A 347 -18.46 10.03 14.31
CA GLN A 347 -17.31 10.92 14.11
C GLN A 347 -17.39 11.63 12.75
N LEU A 348 -17.78 10.93 11.67
CA LEU A 348 -17.96 11.54 10.35
C LEU A 348 -19.12 12.54 10.32
N THR A 349 -20.24 12.22 10.97
CA THR A 349 -21.40 13.12 11.06
C THR A 349 -21.03 14.42 11.77
N ALA A 350 -20.17 14.35 12.79
CA ALA A 350 -19.67 15.52 13.49
C ALA A 350 -18.74 16.43 12.65
N LEU A 351 -18.23 15.94 11.51
CA LEU A 351 -17.43 16.72 10.56
C LEU A 351 -18.28 17.50 9.55
N LEU A 352 -19.58 17.20 9.44
CA LEU A 352 -20.46 17.90 8.52
C LEU A 352 -20.69 19.35 8.98
N PRO A 353 -20.91 20.31 8.05
CA PRO A 353 -21.23 21.68 8.40
C PRO A 353 -22.46 21.81 9.30
N ASP A 354 -23.45 20.95 9.10
CA ASP A 354 -24.62 20.78 9.96
C ASP A 354 -24.82 19.29 10.22
N SER A 355 -24.54 18.85 11.45
CA SER A 355 -24.66 17.45 11.85
C SER A 355 -26.11 16.97 12.02
N SER A 356 -27.10 17.86 11.93
CA SER A 356 -28.52 17.53 12.02
C SER A 356 -29.17 17.26 10.66
N GLU A 357 -28.52 17.70 9.58
CA GLU A 357 -28.94 17.48 8.20
C GLU A 357 -28.22 16.27 7.58
N PRO A 358 -28.83 15.57 6.62
CA PRO A 358 -28.16 14.48 5.93
C PRO A 358 -27.04 15.04 5.03
N TRP A 359 -25.96 14.27 4.88
CA TRP A 359 -24.81 14.68 4.06
C TRP A 359 -25.15 14.83 2.56
N ILE A 360 -26.25 14.19 2.11
CA ILE A 360 -26.85 14.32 0.78
C ILE A 360 -28.39 14.34 0.90
N PRO A 361 -29.10 14.87 -0.12
CA PRO A 361 -30.55 14.75 -0.21
C PRO A 361 -31.03 13.29 -0.09
N ARG A 362 -32.15 13.08 0.62
CA ARG A 362 -32.68 11.74 0.92
C ARG A 362 -33.08 10.97 -0.34
N GLU A 363 -33.50 11.66 -1.39
CA GLU A 363 -33.81 11.11 -2.71
C GLU A 363 -32.59 10.55 -3.46
N LEU A 364 -31.38 10.95 -3.09
CA LEU A 364 -30.13 10.40 -3.62
C LEU A 364 -29.58 9.25 -2.76
N ALA A 365 -30.12 9.08 -1.56
CA ALA A 365 -29.72 8.03 -0.64
C ALA A 365 -30.46 6.72 -0.92
N THR A 366 -29.77 5.60 -0.69
CA THR A 366 -30.34 4.27 -0.76
C THR A 366 -31.47 4.15 0.26
N PRO A 367 -32.65 3.64 -0.13
CA PRO A 367 -33.75 3.43 0.79
C PRO A 367 -33.30 2.51 1.93
N TYR A 368 -33.38 3.02 3.16
CA TYR A 368 -33.12 2.20 4.33
C TYR A 368 -34.25 1.17 4.43
N PRO A 369 -33.98 -0.15 4.46
CA PRO A 369 -35.01 -1.10 4.84
C PRO A 369 -35.41 -0.78 6.28
N ALA A 370 -36.65 -0.30 6.45
CA ALA A 370 -37.23 0.02 7.76
C ALA A 370 -37.14 -1.14 8.76
#